data_AF-A0A3D3J0M6-F1
#
_entry.id   AF-A0A3D3J0M6-F1
#
_cell.length_a   1.000
_cell.length_b   1.000
_cell.length_c   1.000
_cell.angle_alpha   90.00
_cell.angle_beta   90.00
_cell.angle_gamma   90.00
#
_symmetry.space_group_name_H-M   'P 1'
#
loop_
_entity.id
_entity.type
_entity.pdbx_description
1 polymer ?
#
loop_
_entity_poly.entity_id
_entity_poly.type
_entity_poly.pdbx_seq_one_letter_code
_entity_poly.pdbx_strand_id
1 'polypeptide(L)' 'GRTGVEMEALTACSVAALTVYDMCKAVQRDIKITDVKLLSKSGGVHGDYKAGI' A
#
# COMPACT_ATOMS: atom_id res chain seq x y z
N GLY A 1 -0.66 -16.38 9.58
CA GLY A 1 -1.55 -17.37 8.96
C GLY A 1 -0.73 -18.31 8.09
N ARG A 2 -1.38 -19.21 7.32
CA ARG A 2 -0.70 -20.05 6.32
C ARG A 2 -0.21 -19.25 5.11
N THR A 3 -0.83 -18.10 4.86
CA THR A 3 -0.49 -17.15 3.80
C THR A 3 0.10 -15.87 4.41
N GLY A 4 0.89 -15.17 3.59
CA GLY A 4 1.28 -13.80 3.91
C GLY A 4 0.11 -12.83 3.77
N VAL A 5 0.32 -11.59 4.24
CA VAL A 5 -0.69 -10.53 4.28
C VAL A 5 -0.31 -9.32 3.42
N GLU A 6 0.48 -9.54 2.37
CA GLU A 6 0.97 -8.48 1.48
C GLU A 6 -0.19 -7.74 0.80
N MET A 7 -1.22 -8.48 0.39
CA MET A 7 -2.37 -7.92 -0.31
C MET A 7 -3.26 -7.10 0.60
N GLU A 8 -3.40 -7.50 1.86
CA GLU A 8 -4.13 -6.77 2.89
C GLU A 8 -3.44 -5.42 3.16
N ALA A 9 -2.12 -5.41 3.27
CA ALA A 9 -1.34 -4.18 3.45
C ALA A 9 -1.46 -3.24 2.24
N LEU A 10 -1.29 -3.76 1.02
CA LEU A 10 -1.37 -2.96 -0.21
C LEU A 10 -2.80 -2.44 -0.47
N THR A 11 -3.82 -3.27 -0.20
CA THR A 11 -5.22 -2.88 -0.34
C THR A 11 -5.58 -1.80 0.68
N ALA A 12 -5.19 -1.97 1.94
CA ALA A 12 -5.43 -0.98 2.98
C ALA A 12 -4.81 0.39 2.64
N CYS A 13 -3.55 0.40 2.18
CA CYS A 13 -2.87 1.62 1.75
C CYS A 13 -3.58 2.27 0.55
N SER A 14 -3.97 1.47 -0.45
CA SER A 14 -4.67 1.96 -1.65
C SER A 14 -6.03 2.56 -1.31
N VAL A 15 -6.82 1.90 -0.47
CA VAL A 15 -8.12 2.42 -0.04
C VAL A 15 -7.96 3.71 0.76
N ALA A 16 -6.99 3.77 1.68
CA ALA A 16 -6.71 4.98 2.44
C ALA A 16 -6.31 6.15 1.52
N ALA A 17 -5.45 5.90 0.53
CA ALA A 17 -5.05 6.90 -0.44
C ALA A 17 -6.24 7.38 -1.32
N LEU A 18 -7.12 6.46 -1.72
CA LEU A 18 -8.36 6.80 -2.43
C LEU A 18 -9.32 7.61 -1.55
N THR A 19 -9.40 7.33 -0.25
CA THR A 19 -10.19 8.14 0.69
C THR A 19 -9.64 9.56 0.79
N VAL A 20 -8.31 9.73 0.84
CA VAL A 20 -7.69 11.06 0.82
C VAL A 20 -7.98 11.78 -0.48
N TYR A 21 -7.87 11.10 -1.62
CA TYR A 21 -8.26 11.65 -2.91
C TYR A 21 -9.73 12.12 -2.88
N ASP A 22 -10.63 11.31 -2.34
CA ASP A 22 -12.05 11.62 -2.26
C ASP A 22 -12.33 12.91 -1.47
N MET A 23 -11.60 13.15 -0.38
CA MET A 23 -11.72 14.36 0.43
C MET A 23 -11.13 15.60 -0.26
N CYS A 24 -10.06 15.44 -1.04
CA CYS A 24 -9.31 16.56 -1.62
C CYS A 24 -9.67 16.90 -3.08
N LYS A 25 -10.36 16.00 -3.79
CA LYS A 25 -10.70 16.15 -5.23
C LYS A 25 -11.47 17.42 -5.59
N ALA A 26 -12.14 18.03 -4.62
CA ALA A 26 -12.87 19.29 -4.81
C ALA A 26 -11.93 20.50 -4.97
N VAL A 27 -10.78 20.47 -4.30
CA VAL A 27 -9.79 21.56 -4.29
C VAL A 27 -8.74 21.35 -5.38
N GLN A 28 -8.28 20.11 -5.54
CA GLN A 28 -7.22 19.77 -6.47
C GLN A 28 -7.59 18.48 -7.23
N ARG A 29 -7.64 18.57 -8.57
CA ARG A 29 -8.09 17.47 -9.45
C ARG A 29 -6.96 16.67 -10.06
N ASP A 30 -5.72 17.14 -9.97
CA ASP A 30 -4.53 16.50 -10.52
C ASP A 30 -3.74 15.70 -9.48
N ILE A 31 -4.37 15.35 -8.35
CA ILE A 31 -3.79 14.49 -7.32
C ILE A 31 -3.42 13.14 -7.94
N LYS A 32 -2.15 12.75 -7.82
CA LYS A 32 -1.66 11.44 -8.25
C LYS A 32 -1.30 10.62 -7.02
N ILE A 33 -1.84 9.41 -6.93
CA ILE A 33 -1.40 8.41 -5.97
C ILE A 33 -0.24 7.64 -6.62
N THR A 34 0.95 7.74 -6.05
CA THR A 34 2.16 7.08 -6.56
C THR A 34 2.80 6.21 -5.49
N ASP A 35 3.81 5.43 -5.87
CA ASP A 35 4.70 4.70 -4.96
C ASP A 35 4.00 3.71 -4.00
N VAL A 36 2.87 3.14 -4.41
CA VAL A 36 2.22 2.04 -3.70
C VAL A 36 3.06 0.78 -3.84
N LYS A 37 3.83 0.45 -2.81
CA LYS A 37 4.70 -0.73 -2.77
C LYS A 37 4.80 -1.31 -1.37
N LEU A 38 5.11 -2.61 -1.30
CA LEU A 38 5.39 -3.28 -0.04
C LEU A 38 6.78 -2.87 0.45
N LEU A 39 6.90 -2.39 1.68
CA LEU A 39 8.19 -1.97 2.25
C LEU A 39 8.91 -3.09 2.98
N SER A 40 8.15 -3.90 3.71
CA SER A 40 8.67 -5.04 4.45
C SER A 40 7.61 -6.08 4.66
N LYS A 41 8.03 -7.34 4.73
CA LYS A 41 7.21 -8.46 5.17
C LYS A 41 8.10 -9.39 5.95
N SER A 42 7.60 -9.95 7.05
CA SER A 42 8.27 -11.02 7.76
C SER A 42 7.51 -12.34 7.64
N GLY A 43 8.27 -13.43 7.51
CA GLY A 43 7.75 -14.80 7.48
C GLY A 43 7.20 -15.29 6.14
N GLY A 44 6.93 -16.60 6.12
CA GLY A 44 6.56 -17.36 4.93
C GLY A 44 7.72 -18.19 4.38
N VAL A 45 7.44 -18.97 3.33
CA VAL A 45 8.41 -19.89 2.72
C VAL A 45 9.63 -19.16 2.15
N HIS A 46 9.44 -17.93 1.70
CA HIS A 46 10.50 -17.11 1.09
C HIS A 46 11.25 -16.21 2.10
N GLY A 47 10.94 -16.32 3.39
CA GLY A 47 11.57 -15.52 4.43
C GLY A 47 11.15 -14.05 4.42
N ASP A 48 11.97 -13.22 5.06
CA ASP A 48 11.70 -11.79 5.24
C ASP A 48 12.06 -11.01 3.98
N TYR A 49 11.18 -10.11 3.59
CA TYR A 49 11.38 -9.16 2.50
C TYR A 49 11.56 -7.75 3.05
N LYS A 50 12.49 -6.99 2.47
CA LYS A 50 12.65 -5.57 2.70
C LYS A 50 12.95 -4.88 1.37
N ALA A 51 12.13 -3.90 1.00
CA ALA A 51 12.38 -3.11 -0.20
C ALA A 51 13.68 -2.32 -0.05
N GLY A 52 14.52 -2.35 -1.08
CA GLY A 52 15.68 -1.47 -1.18
C GLY A 52 15.26 0.00 -1.32
N ILE A 53 16.12 0.89 -0.82
CA ILE A 53 16.01 2.34 -1.03
C ILE A 53 16.51 2.68 -2.43
#